data_AF-S8C4W3-F1
#
_entry.id   AF-S8C4W3-F1
#
_cell.length_a   1.000
_cell.length_b   1.000
_cell.length_c   1.000
_cell.angle_alpha   90.00
_cell.angle_beta   90.00
_cell.angle_gamma   90.00
#
_symmetry.space_group_name_H-M   'P 1'
#
loop_
_entity.id
_entity.type
_entity.pdbx_description
1 polymer ?
#
loop_
_entity_poly.entity_id
_entity_poly.type
_entity_poly.pdbx_seq_one_letter_code
_entity_poly.pdbx_strand_id
1 'polypeptide(L)'
;SLPFGGVKESGFGRFAGIEGLRACCLVKSVVEDRWWPLIKTTIPKPIQYPVSANGFEFQQSLVVALYGLNVTDRLRALVEVIKTLTEPTNRNKKRRD
;
A
#
# COMPACT_ATOMS: atom_id res chain seq x y z
N SER A 1 -26.52 19.68 7.70
CA SER A 1 -27.08 19.25 9.00
C SER A 1 -26.00 19.31 10.05
N LEU A 2 -26.26 19.90 11.23
CA LEU A 2 -25.33 19.89 12.35
C LEU A 2 -25.47 18.56 13.13
N PRO A 3 -24.37 17.86 13.45
CA PRO A 3 -24.44 16.64 14.25
C PRO A 3 -24.73 16.96 15.72
N PHE A 4 -25.60 16.17 16.35
CA PHE A 4 -25.87 16.21 17.78
C PHE A 4 -25.16 15.06 18.47
N GLY A 5 -24.31 15.33 19.46
CA GLY A 5 -23.53 14.27 20.10
C GLY A 5 -22.86 14.76 21.38
N GLY A 6 -22.62 13.81 22.29
CA GLY A 6 -21.90 14.05 23.54
C GLY A 6 -20.39 13.95 23.38
N VAL A 7 -19.66 14.39 24.41
CA VAL A 7 -18.22 14.20 24.59
C VAL A 7 -17.93 13.84 26.06
N LYS A 8 -17.05 12.86 26.29
CA LYS A 8 -16.64 12.37 27.64
C LYS A 8 -17.83 11.79 28.42
N GLU A 9 -18.05 12.26 29.64
CA GLU A 9 -19.13 11.81 30.54
C GLU A 9 -20.53 12.05 29.97
N SER A 10 -20.69 13.01 29.04
CA SER A 10 -21.96 13.26 28.37
C SER A 10 -22.29 12.27 27.24
N GLY A 11 -21.40 11.30 26.97
CA GLY A 11 -21.54 10.27 25.93
C GLY A 11 -20.52 10.42 24.80
N PHE A 12 -20.51 9.45 23.88
CA PHE A 12 -19.64 9.43 22.71
C PHE A 12 -20.43 9.18 21.43
N GLY A 13 -19.93 9.73 20.32
CA GLY A 13 -20.54 9.61 19.01
C GLY A 13 -21.39 10.83 18.65
N ARG A 14 -21.91 10.80 17.43
CA ARG A 14 -22.74 11.86 16.85
C ARG A 14 -23.95 11.22 16.18
N PHE A 15 -25.09 11.86 16.34
CA PHE A 15 -26.38 11.44 15.83
C PHE A 15 -27.07 12.63 15.14
N ALA A 16 -28.21 12.37 14.50
CA ALA A 16 -28.96 13.28 13.63
C ALA A 16 -28.35 13.52 12.23
N GLY A 17 -29.26 13.64 11.26
CA GLY A 17 -28.93 13.86 9.85
C GLY A 17 -28.07 12.74 9.25
N ILE A 18 -27.16 13.11 8.35
CA ILE A 18 -26.29 12.16 7.64
C ILE A 18 -25.28 11.45 8.56
N GLU A 19 -24.85 12.11 9.65
CA GLU A 19 -23.90 11.53 10.61
C GLU A 19 -24.56 10.44 11.46
N GLY A 20 -25.84 10.61 11.82
CA GLY A 20 -26.61 9.55 12.48
C GLY A 20 -26.81 8.31 11.60
N LEU A 21 -27.11 8.50 10.31
CA LEU A 21 -27.24 7.37 9.37
C LEU A 21 -25.91 6.63 9.17
N ARG A 22 -24.79 7.38 9.08
CA ARG A 22 -23.44 6.78 9.00
C ARG A 22 -23.08 5.99 10.25
N ALA A 23 -23.52 6.42 11.43
CA ALA A 23 -23.28 5.68 12.67
C ALA A 23 -24.01 4.32 12.70
N CYS A 24 -25.11 4.16 11.97
CA CYS A 24 -25.81 2.89 11.79
C CYS A 24 -25.19 1.99 10.70
N CYS A 25 -24.21 2.49 9.95
CA CYS A 25 -23.57 1.76 8.86
C CYS A 25 -22.17 1.28 9.24
N LEU A 26 -21.81 0.07 8.83
CA LEU A 26 -20.43 -0.38 8.83
C LEU A 26 -19.73 0.18 7.59
N VAL A 27 -18.87 1.18 7.77
CA VAL A 27 -18.06 1.71 6.67
C VAL A 27 -17.04 0.66 6.25
N LYS A 28 -17.17 0.16 5.02
CA LYS A 28 -16.26 -0.82 4.42
C LYS A 28 -15.70 -0.26 3.12
N SER A 29 -14.37 -0.13 3.06
CA SER A 29 -13.66 0.15 1.80
C SER A 29 -13.51 -1.15 1.00
N VAL A 30 -14.00 -1.16 -0.24
CA VAL A 30 -13.84 -2.27 -1.19
C VAL A 30 -13.05 -1.74 -2.38
N VAL A 31 -12.05 -2.50 -2.81
CA VAL A 31 -11.21 -2.17 -3.98
C VAL A 31 -11.35 -3.31 -4.97
N GLU A 32 -11.63 -2.95 -6.23
CA GLU A 32 -11.75 -3.88 -7.35
C GLU A 32 -10.79 -3.44 -8.46
N ASP A 33 -10.22 -4.43 -9.16
CA ASP A 33 -9.33 -4.18 -10.28
C ASP A 33 -10.14 -3.68 -11.49
N ARG A 34 -10.02 -2.38 -11.82
CA ARG A 34 -10.76 -1.71 -12.91
C ARG A 34 -10.58 -2.38 -14.28
N TRP A 35 -9.40 -2.94 -14.54
CA TRP A 35 -9.01 -3.53 -15.82
C TRP A 35 -8.74 -5.03 -15.73
N TRP A 36 -9.52 -5.74 -14.91
CA TRP A 36 -9.52 -7.20 -14.93
C TRP A 36 -9.87 -7.71 -16.35
N PRO A 37 -9.04 -8.56 -17.00
CA PRO A 37 -7.94 -9.38 -16.47
C PRO A 37 -6.49 -8.88 -16.77
N LEU A 38 -6.30 -7.69 -17.35
CA LEU A 38 -4.99 -7.20 -17.80
C LEU A 38 -4.08 -6.73 -16.67
N ILE A 39 -4.65 -6.06 -15.68
CA ILE A 39 -3.90 -5.48 -14.55
C ILE A 39 -4.49 -6.07 -13.27
N LYS A 40 -3.67 -6.85 -12.57
CA LYS A 40 -4.05 -7.49 -11.32
C LYS A 40 -3.22 -6.92 -10.18
N THR A 41 -3.87 -6.44 -9.12
CA THR A 41 -3.20 -5.96 -7.90
C THR A 41 -2.74 -7.13 -7.00
N THR A 42 -2.13 -8.15 -7.60
CA THR A 42 -1.50 -9.24 -6.82
C THR A 42 -0.20 -8.75 -6.22
N ILE A 43 -0.02 -9.02 -4.93
CA ILE A 43 1.18 -8.68 -4.20
C ILE A 43 2.39 -9.38 -4.84
N PRO A 44 3.43 -8.65 -5.29
CA PRO A 44 4.60 -9.26 -5.90
C PRO A 44 5.38 -10.11 -4.90
N LYS A 45 5.97 -11.22 -5.39
CA LYS A 45 6.66 -12.23 -4.57
C LYS A 45 7.73 -11.67 -3.60
N PRO A 46 8.53 -10.64 -3.93
CA PRO A 46 9.55 -10.12 -3.00
C PRO A 46 8.98 -9.52 -1.71
N ILE A 47 7.80 -8.91 -1.76
CA ILE A 47 7.15 -8.26 -0.61
C ILE A 47 6.04 -9.13 0.00
N GLN A 48 5.71 -10.25 -0.63
CA GLN A 48 4.74 -11.19 -0.11
C GLN A 48 5.31 -11.87 1.15
N TYR A 49 4.54 -11.89 2.23
CA TYR A 49 4.97 -12.57 3.45
C TYR A 49 5.07 -14.08 3.24
N PRO A 50 6.13 -14.75 3.75
CA PRO A 50 7.30 -14.16 4.43
C PRO A 50 8.25 -13.42 3.47
N VAL A 51 8.67 -12.21 3.86
CA VAL A 51 9.41 -11.27 3.00
C VAL A 51 10.76 -11.84 2.56
N SER A 52 11.12 -11.64 1.29
CA SER A 52 12.39 -12.09 0.73
C SER A 52 13.56 -11.20 1.17
N ALA A 53 14.80 -11.71 1.09
CA ALA A 53 15.98 -10.93 1.46
C ALA A 53 16.14 -9.64 0.63
N ASN A 54 15.63 -9.64 -0.60
CA ASN A 54 15.72 -8.51 -1.53
C ASN A 54 14.46 -7.62 -1.48
N GLY A 55 13.51 -7.88 -0.58
CA GLY A 55 12.23 -7.15 -0.52
C GLY A 55 12.42 -5.66 -0.22
N PHE A 56 13.43 -5.31 0.58
CA PHE A 56 13.75 -3.92 0.89
C PHE A 56 14.32 -3.17 -0.34
N GLU A 57 15.28 -3.77 -1.04
CA GLU A 57 15.87 -3.18 -2.25
C GLU A 57 14.82 -2.99 -3.35
N PHE A 58 13.91 -3.96 -3.51
CA PHE A 58 12.76 -3.84 -4.40
C PHE A 58 11.86 -2.65 -4.03
N GLN A 59 11.49 -2.51 -2.76
CA GLN A 59 10.62 -1.42 -2.30
C GLN A 59 11.28 -0.05 -2.48
N GLN A 60 12.56 0.08 -2.16
CA GLN A 60 13.32 1.31 -2.38
C GLN A 60 13.34 1.69 -3.87
N SER A 61 13.64 0.73 -4.74
CA SER A 61 13.67 0.94 -6.19
C SER A 61 12.28 1.32 -6.74
N LEU A 62 11.21 0.71 -6.21
CA LEU A 62 9.84 1.01 -6.57
C LEU A 62 9.45 2.45 -6.19
N VAL A 63 9.83 2.91 -5.01
CA VAL A 63 9.57 4.29 -4.56
C VAL A 63 10.30 5.29 -5.47
N VAL A 64 11.56 5.02 -5.82
CA VAL A 64 12.32 5.89 -6.73
C VAL A 64 11.73 5.89 -8.14
N ALA A 65 11.29 4.74 -8.65
CA ALA A 65 10.65 4.62 -9.96
C ALA A 65 9.34 5.42 -10.03
N LEU A 66 8.53 5.42 -8.97
CA LEU A 66 7.24 6.10 -8.93
C LEU A 66 7.35 7.60 -8.60
N TYR A 67 8.21 7.96 -7.64
CA TYR A 67 8.25 9.31 -7.06
C TYR A 67 9.57 10.07 -7.28
N GLY A 68 10.56 9.50 -7.97
CA GLY A 68 11.85 10.17 -8.23
C GLY A 68 11.67 11.49 -8.99
N LEU A 69 12.51 12.49 -8.74
CA LEU A 69 12.35 13.81 -9.41
C LEU A 69 12.90 13.80 -10.85
N ASN A 70 13.96 13.03 -11.10
CA ASN A 70 14.63 12.98 -12.40
C ASN A 70 14.11 11.81 -13.26
N VAL A 71 13.86 12.06 -14.55
CA VAL A 71 13.38 11.04 -15.50
C VAL A 71 14.41 9.93 -15.71
N THR A 72 15.70 10.28 -15.77
CA THR A 72 16.80 9.31 -15.91
C THR A 72 16.86 8.34 -14.74
N ASP A 73 16.64 8.86 -13.52
CA ASP A 73 16.72 8.06 -12.30
C ASP A 73 15.48 7.17 -12.17
N ARG A 74 14.31 7.65 -12.62
CA ARG A 74 13.12 6.80 -12.75
C ARG A 74 13.34 5.64 -13.73
N LEU A 75 13.93 5.90 -14.91
CA LEU A 75 14.20 4.85 -15.89
C LEU A 75 15.18 3.80 -15.36
N ARG A 76 16.25 4.24 -14.68
CA ARG A 76 17.22 3.32 -14.04
C ARG A 76 16.55 2.50 -12.94
N ALA A 77 15.78 3.15 -12.07
CA ALA A 77 15.05 2.47 -10.99
C ALA A 77 14.02 1.47 -11.54
N LEU A 78 13.36 1.78 -12.66
CA LEU A 78 12.43 0.86 -13.31
C LEU A 78 13.15 -0.41 -13.80
N VAL A 79 14.34 -0.27 -14.40
CA VAL A 79 15.17 -1.43 -14.78
C VAL A 79 15.57 -2.26 -13.55
N GLU A 80 15.90 -1.61 -12.44
CA GLU A 80 16.26 -2.26 -11.18
C GLU A 80 15.08 -3.03 -10.55
N VAL A 81 13.87 -2.47 -10.62
CA VAL A 81 12.62 -3.14 -10.21
C VAL A 81 12.38 -4.40 -11.05
N ILE A 82 12.56 -4.34 -12.37
CA ILE A 82 12.38 -5.52 -13.25
C ILE A 82 13.43 -6.58 -12.93
N LYS A 83 14.68 -6.18 -12.67
CA LYS A 83 15.77 -7.08 -12.32
C LYS A 83 15.48 -7.80 -10.99
N THR A 84 15.13 -7.05 -9.95
CA THR A 84 14.83 -7.60 -8.61
C THR A 84 13.58 -8.47 -8.58
N LEU A 85 12.61 -8.26 -9.48
CA LEU A 85 11.46 -9.15 -9.69
C LEU A 85 11.83 -10.46 -10.38
N THR A 86 12.79 -10.43 -11.30
CA THR A 86 13.17 -11.57 -12.13
C THR A 86 14.20 -12.47 -11.44
N GLU A 87 15.08 -11.88 -10.64
CA GLU A 87 16.20 -12.57 -10.03
C GLU A 87 15.74 -13.34 -8.76
N PRO A 88 15.85 -14.68 -8.73
CA PRO A 88 15.49 -15.46 -7.55
C PRO A 88 16.44 -15.12 -6.41
N THR A 89 15.89 -14.76 -5.25
CA THR A 89 16.63 -14.46 -4.01
C THR A 89 17.73 -15.49 -3.76
N ASN A 90 18.97 -15.11 -4.03
CA ASN A 90 20.14 -15.90 -3.67
C ASN A 90 20.44 -15.64 -2.18
N ARG A 91 20.00 -16.55 -1.31
CA ARG A 91 20.05 -16.46 0.17
C ARG A 91 21.46 -16.29 0.78
N ASN A 92 22.53 -16.18 -0.02
CA ASN A 92 23.90 -16.34 0.45
C ASN A 92 24.74 -15.06 0.60
N LYS A 93 24.11 -13.87 0.70
CA LYS A 93 24.85 -12.65 1.03
C LYS A 93 24.98 -12.54 2.55
N LYS A 94 26.10 -13.09 3.05
CA LYS A 94 26.58 -13.03 4.43
C LYS A 94 26.31 -11.65 5.04
N ARG A 95 25.47 -11.60 6.09
CA ARG A 95 25.23 -10.43 6.95
C ARG A 95 26.59 -9.83 7.32
N ARG A 96 26.84 -8.60 6.88
CA ARG A 96 27.79 -7.71 7.55
C ARG A 96 26.92 -6.73 8.30
N ASP A 97 26.91 -6.94 9.61
CA ASP A 97 26.35 -6.02 10.60
C ASP A 97 27.07 -4.66 10.53
#